data_AF-A0A529HL56-F1
#
_entry.id   AF-A0A529HL56-F1
#
_cell.length_a   1.000
_cell.length_b   1.000
_cell.length_c   1.000
_cell.angle_alpha   90.00
_cell.angle_beta   90.00
_cell.angle_gamma   90.00
#
_symmetry.space_group_name_H-M   'P 1'
#
loop_
_entity.id
_entity.type
_entity.pdbx_description
1 polymer ?
#
loop_
_entity_poly.entity_id
_entity_poly.type
_entity_poly.pdbx_seq_one_letter_code
_entity_poly.pdbx_strand_id
1 'polypeptide(L)'
;YWPVLMLPQGILIVFLFTLLHETVHRTAFETQWLNDAVARLCSLAIALPADWFRYFHFAHHRFTQDPQNDPELAFPKPETLRQYIVHVSGLPVWWGHFKTLYRNASGRCRDSYVPSKGLP
;
A
#
# COMPACT_ATOMS: atom_id res chain seq x y z
N TYR A 1 19.17 -0.18 -26.20
CA TYR A 1 19.67 -0.58 -24.86
C TYR A 1 18.81 -0.04 -23.72
N TRP A 2 18.25 1.18 -23.80
CA TRP A 2 17.42 1.74 -22.72
C TRP A 2 16.19 0.92 -22.28
N PRO A 3 15.50 0.12 -23.12
CA PRO A 3 14.35 -0.67 -22.65
C PRO A 3 14.71 -1.70 -21.58
N VAL A 4 15.96 -2.19 -21.57
CA VAL A 4 16.45 -3.12 -20.54
C VAL A 4 16.50 -2.45 -19.17
N LEU A 5 16.70 -1.12 -19.12
CA LEU A 5 16.71 -0.35 -17.86
C LEU A 5 15.33 -0.24 -17.21
N MET A 6 14.24 -0.52 -17.94
CA MET A 6 12.89 -0.51 -17.38
C MET A 6 12.71 -1.59 -16.31
N LEU A 7 13.39 -2.73 -16.43
CA LEU A 7 13.31 -3.81 -15.45
C LEU A 7 13.92 -3.42 -14.09
N PRO A 8 15.21 -3.03 -14.00
CA PRO A 8 15.78 -2.58 -12.73
C PRO A 8 15.07 -1.33 -12.21
N GLN A 9 14.66 -0.40 -13.08
CA GLN A 9 13.88 0.76 -12.66
C GLN A 9 12.54 0.35 -12.01
N GLY A 10 11.80 -0.58 -12.62
CA GLY A 10 10.56 -1.10 -12.05
C GLY A 10 10.77 -1.77 -10.70
N ILE A 11 11.84 -2.55 -10.55
CA ILE A 11 12.23 -3.16 -9.27
C ILE A 11 12.49 -2.06 -8.22
N LEU A 12 13.30 -1.07 -8.55
CA LEU A 12 13.62 0.04 -7.64
C LEU A 12 12.38 0.82 -7.22
N ILE A 13 11.44 1.06 -8.15
CA ILE A 13 10.16 1.72 -7.83
C ILE A 13 9.33 0.89 -6.86
N VAL A 14 9.20 -0.43 -7.08
CA VAL A 14 8.43 -1.30 -6.18
C VAL A 14 9.09 -1.40 -4.80
N PHE A 15 10.43 -1.41 -4.74
CA PHE A 15 11.17 -1.41 -3.48
C PHE A 15 10.93 -0.16 -2.62
N LEU A 16 10.43 0.96 -3.17
CA LEU A 16 10.00 2.10 -2.37
C LEU A 16 8.89 1.75 -1.37
N PHE A 17 8.17 0.64 -1.58
CA PHE A 17 7.23 0.10 -0.60
C PHE A 17 7.89 -0.20 0.75
N THR A 18 9.14 -0.69 0.79
CA THR A 18 9.81 -1.00 2.05
C THR A 18 10.07 0.26 2.87
N LEU A 19 10.49 1.34 2.21
CA LEU A 19 10.69 2.63 2.86
C LEU A 19 9.35 3.25 3.28
N LEU A 20 8.31 3.13 2.45
CA LEU A 20 6.95 3.54 2.83
C LEU A 20 6.48 2.79 4.09
N HIS A 21 6.66 1.47 4.14
CA HIS A 21 6.27 0.61 5.26
C HIS A 21 6.88 1.09 6.59
N GLU A 22 8.19 1.28 6.65
CA GLU A 22 8.85 1.75 7.87
C GLU A 22 8.47 3.19 8.23
N THR A 23 8.26 4.05 7.24
CA THR A 23 7.92 5.46 7.49
C THR A 23 6.47 5.65 7.94
N VAL A 24 5.52 4.78 7.56
CA VAL A 24 4.15 4.84 8.10
C VAL A 24 4.07 4.41 9.56
N HIS A 25 5.00 3.59 10.03
CA HIS A 25 5.20 3.30 11.46
C HIS A 25 5.79 4.48 12.24
N ARG A 26 6.39 5.45 11.53
CA ARG A 26 7.13 6.59 12.10
C ARG A 26 8.32 6.18 12.97
N THR A 27 8.96 5.08 12.60
CA THR A 27 10.15 4.54 13.28
C THR A 27 11.43 4.68 12.46
N ALA A 28 11.32 4.97 11.16
CA ALA A 28 12.47 5.06 10.26
C ALA A 28 13.37 6.28 10.55
N PHE A 29 12.77 7.41 10.93
CA PHE A 29 13.48 8.64 11.30
C PHE A 29 13.08 9.11 12.70
N GLU A 30 14.02 9.70 13.44
CA GLU A 30 13.74 10.34 14.74
C GLU A 30 12.73 11.48 14.62
N THR A 31 12.82 12.24 13.52
CA THR A 31 11.95 13.40 13.29
C THR A 31 10.66 12.98 12.59
N GLN A 32 9.52 13.23 13.23
CA GLN A 32 8.22 12.76 12.75
C GLN A 32 7.83 13.30 11.36
N TRP A 33 8.07 14.58 11.09
CA TRP A 33 7.70 15.16 9.78
C TRP A 33 8.49 14.56 8.63
N LEU A 34 9.72 14.08 8.88
CA LEU A 34 10.55 13.44 7.87
C LEU A 34 9.97 12.08 7.46
N ASN A 35 9.48 11.30 8.42
CA ASN A 35 8.72 10.07 8.13
C ASN A 35 7.51 10.38 7.25
N ASP A 36 6.70 11.37 7.65
CA ASP A 36 5.49 11.72 6.91
C ASP A 36 5.80 12.22 5.49
N ALA A 37 6.88 12.98 5.30
CA ALA A 37 7.32 13.48 4.00
C ALA A 37 7.82 12.36 3.08
N VAL A 38 8.68 11.46 3.60
CA VAL A 38 9.20 10.31 2.84
C VAL A 38 8.08 9.33 2.49
N ALA A 39 7.14 9.08 3.42
CA ALA A 39 5.98 8.27 3.16
C ALA A 39 5.15 8.85 1.99
N ARG A 40 4.89 10.16 1.98
CA ARG A 40 4.16 10.82 0.88
C ARG A 40 4.90 10.74 -0.47
N LEU A 41 6.23 10.89 -0.47
CA LEU A 41 7.05 10.73 -1.69
C LEU A 41 6.98 9.31 -2.25
N CYS A 42 7.19 8.29 -1.41
CA CYS A 42 7.10 6.90 -1.84
C CYS A 42 5.68 6.54 -2.30
N SER A 43 4.67 6.97 -1.52
CA SER A 43 3.24 6.84 -1.81
C SER A 43 2.88 7.35 -3.21
N LEU A 44 3.41 8.51 -3.61
CA LEU A 44 3.20 9.06 -4.95
C LEU A 44 3.81 8.16 -6.03
N ALA A 45 5.04 7.68 -5.83
CA ALA A 45 5.76 6.85 -6.79
C ALA A 45 5.07 5.50 -7.05
N ILE A 46 4.41 4.91 -6.03
CA ILE A 46 3.72 3.61 -6.14
C ILE A 46 2.18 3.70 -6.12
N ALA A 47 1.63 4.91 -6.25
CA ALA A 47 0.19 5.21 -6.24
C ALA A 47 -0.60 4.68 -5.02
N LEU A 48 0.06 4.41 -3.90
CA LEU A 48 -0.55 3.86 -2.68
C LEU A 48 -0.72 4.98 -1.64
N PRO A 49 -1.94 5.43 -1.28
CA PRO A 49 -2.10 6.60 -0.41
C PRO A 49 -1.54 6.36 1.01
N ALA A 50 -0.52 7.14 1.41
CA ALA A 50 0.23 6.94 2.66
C ALA A 50 -0.65 6.91 3.91
N ASP A 51 -1.58 7.87 4.05
CA ASP A 51 -2.43 7.97 5.24
C ASP A 51 -3.39 6.79 5.36
N TRP A 52 -4.00 6.38 4.25
CA TRP A 52 -4.85 5.19 4.20
C TRP A 52 -4.05 3.92 4.50
N PHE A 53 -2.86 3.79 3.89
CA PHE A 53 -2.00 2.63 4.09
C PHE A 53 -1.54 2.51 5.53
N ARG A 54 -1.23 3.62 6.21
CA ARG A 54 -0.93 3.64 7.64
C ARG A 54 -2.06 3.03 8.49
N TYR A 55 -3.31 3.40 8.21
CA TYR A 55 -4.46 2.83 8.93
C TYR A 55 -4.69 1.35 8.59
N PHE A 56 -4.62 1.00 7.30
CA PHE A 56 -4.68 -0.39 6.84
C PHE A 56 -3.63 -1.25 7.55
N HIS A 57 -2.40 -0.75 7.60
CA HIS A 57 -1.25 -1.48 8.09
C HIS A 57 -1.26 -1.63 9.62
N PHE A 58 -1.70 -0.60 10.35
CA PHE A 58 -1.95 -0.72 11.79
C PHE A 58 -3.08 -1.69 12.11
N ALA A 59 -4.15 -1.73 11.31
CA ALA A 59 -5.20 -2.72 11.48
C ALA A 59 -4.68 -4.14 11.23
N HIS A 60 -3.89 -4.34 10.16
CA HIS A 60 -3.21 -5.60 9.89
C HIS A 60 -2.34 -6.05 11.06
N HIS A 61 -1.47 -5.18 11.60
CA HIS A 61 -0.63 -5.53 12.76
C HIS A 61 -1.41 -5.80 14.04
N ARG A 62 -2.53 -5.10 14.25
CA ARG A 62 -3.37 -5.29 15.42
C ARG A 62 -4.10 -6.63 15.39
N PHE A 63 -4.49 -7.08 14.21
CA PHE A 63 -5.37 -8.23 14.00
C PHE A 63 -4.74 -9.29 13.08
N THR A 64 -3.41 -9.41 13.08
CA THR A 64 -2.70 -10.26 12.11
C THR A 64 -3.24 -11.69 12.12
N GLN A 65 -3.60 -12.20 10.94
CA GLN A 65 -4.20 -13.52 10.75
C GLN A 65 -5.61 -13.72 11.36
N ASP A 66 -6.29 -12.66 11.79
CA ASP A 66 -7.71 -12.70 12.14
C ASP A 66 -8.55 -12.56 10.86
N PRO A 67 -9.29 -13.61 10.42
CA PRO A 67 -10.07 -13.56 9.19
C PRO A 67 -11.17 -12.52 9.16
N GLN A 68 -11.61 -12.02 10.32
CA GLN A 68 -12.70 -11.04 10.43
C GLN A 68 -12.17 -9.60 10.43
N ASN A 69 -10.96 -9.38 10.94
CA ASN A 69 -10.46 -8.04 11.26
C ASN A 69 -9.19 -7.65 10.49
N ASP A 70 -8.44 -8.62 9.97
CA ASP A 70 -7.24 -8.35 9.17
C ASP A 70 -7.60 -7.91 7.75
N PRO A 71 -7.37 -6.63 7.36
CA PRO A 71 -7.72 -6.18 6.03
C PRO A 71 -6.85 -6.79 4.93
N GLU A 72 -5.69 -7.39 5.26
CA GLU A 72 -4.86 -8.13 4.30
C GLU A 72 -5.55 -9.42 3.83
N LEU A 73 -6.38 -10.02 4.69
CA LEU A 73 -7.12 -11.26 4.38
C LEU A 73 -8.42 -11.03 3.59
N ALA A 74 -8.75 -9.77 3.25
CA ALA A 74 -9.99 -9.44 2.51
C ALA A 74 -10.07 -10.08 1.11
N PHE A 75 -8.94 -10.53 0.56
CA PHE A 75 -8.88 -11.28 -0.69
C PHE A 75 -8.24 -12.65 -0.47
N PRO A 76 -8.80 -13.72 -1.07
CA PRO A 76 -8.22 -15.05 -0.94
C PRO A 76 -6.87 -15.13 -1.63
N LYS A 77 -5.99 -15.98 -1.10
CA LYS A 77 -4.72 -16.33 -1.75
C LYS A 77 -4.98 -17.10 -3.05
N PRO A 78 -4.09 -17.01 -4.05
CA PRO A 78 -4.25 -17.79 -5.28
C PRO A 78 -4.15 -19.30 -5.00
N GLU A 79 -5.10 -20.08 -5.53
CA GLU A 79 -5.19 -21.55 -5.38
C GLU A 79 -4.83 -22.29 -6.67
N THR A 80 -4.73 -21.57 -7.79
CA THR A 80 -4.43 -22.14 -9.12
C THR A 80 -3.25 -21.44 -9.78
N LEU A 81 -2.58 -22.11 -10.72
CA LEU A 81 -1.49 -21.51 -11.50
C LEU A 81 -1.91 -20.24 -12.23
N ARG A 82 -3.13 -20.21 -12.79
CA ARG A 82 -3.67 -19.02 -13.45
C ARG A 82 -3.82 -17.85 -12.47
N GLN A 83 -4.39 -18.09 -11.29
CA GLN A 83 -4.51 -17.05 -10.26
C GLN A 83 -3.13 -16.59 -9.78
N TYR A 84 -2.17 -17.50 -9.64
CA TYR A 84 -0.80 -17.18 -9.27
C TYR A 84 -0.12 -16.27 -10.31
N ILE A 85 -0.21 -16.59 -11.60
CA ILE A 85 0.33 -15.75 -12.69
C ILE A 85 -0.29 -14.35 -12.65
N VAL A 86 -1.62 -14.24 -12.47
CA VAL A 86 -2.30 -12.94 -12.35
C VAL A 86 -1.80 -12.19 -11.11
N HIS A 87 -1.63 -12.87 -9.98
CA HIS A 87 -1.14 -12.28 -8.75
C HIS A 87 0.28 -11.71 -8.91
N VAL A 88 1.23 -12.51 -9.39
CA VAL A 88 2.63 -12.09 -9.54
C VAL A 88 2.86 -11.12 -10.69
N SER A 89 1.91 -10.96 -11.61
CA SER A 89 1.97 -9.92 -12.65
C SER A 89 1.93 -8.50 -12.08
N GLY A 90 1.43 -8.32 -10.85
CA GLY A 90 1.26 -7.03 -10.20
C GLY A 90 0.09 -6.19 -10.73
N LEU A 91 -0.56 -6.59 -11.84
CA LEU A 91 -1.70 -5.84 -12.40
C LEU A 91 -2.83 -5.61 -11.38
N PRO A 92 -3.25 -6.62 -10.57
CA PRO A 92 -4.29 -6.39 -9.56
C PRO A 92 -3.85 -5.41 -8.48
N VAL A 93 -2.57 -5.42 -8.10
CA VAL A 93 -2.01 -4.52 -7.07
C VAL A 93 -2.08 -3.07 -7.54
N TRP A 94 -1.56 -2.78 -8.74
CA TRP A 94 -1.60 -1.43 -9.30
C TRP A 94 -3.03 -0.94 -9.47
N TRP A 95 -3.93 -1.78 -9.99
CA TRP A 95 -5.34 -1.44 -10.10
C TRP A 95 -5.98 -1.13 -8.73
N GLY A 96 -5.67 -1.94 -7.72
CA GLY A 96 -6.10 -1.71 -6.33
C GLY A 96 -5.61 -0.38 -5.77
N HIS A 97 -4.33 -0.06 -5.97
CA HIS A 97 -3.73 1.21 -5.55
C HIS A 97 -4.45 2.41 -6.19
N PHE A 98 -4.62 2.42 -7.51
CA PHE A 98 -5.33 3.49 -8.21
C PHE A 98 -6.78 3.62 -7.77
N LYS A 99 -7.50 2.50 -7.59
CA LYS A 99 -8.89 2.51 -7.13
C LYS A 99 -9.00 3.08 -5.72
N THR A 100 -8.10 2.68 -4.81
CA THR A 100 -8.05 3.20 -3.44
C THR A 100 -7.73 4.69 -3.43
N LEU A 101 -6.73 5.13 -4.20
CA LEU A 101 -6.39 6.54 -4.34
C LEU A 101 -7.58 7.36 -4.82
N TYR A 102 -8.25 6.94 -5.90
CA TYR A 102 -9.43 7.62 -6.43
C TYR A 102 -10.60 7.64 -5.44
N ARG A 103 -10.90 6.51 -4.78
CA ARG A 103 -11.96 6.42 -3.77
C ARG A 103 -11.69 7.38 -2.61
N ASN A 104 -10.46 7.45 -2.13
CA ASN A 104 -10.07 8.33 -1.05
C ASN A 104 -10.15 9.79 -1.48
N ALA A 105 -9.60 10.15 -2.64
CA ALA A 105 -9.66 11.51 -3.18
C ALA A 105 -11.11 12.00 -3.43
N SER A 106 -12.04 11.08 -3.72
CA SER A 106 -13.45 11.40 -3.91
C SER A 106 -14.30 11.43 -2.62
N GLY A 107 -13.69 11.32 -1.44
CA GLY A 107 -14.42 11.33 -0.16
C GLY A 107 -15.27 10.08 0.08
N ARG A 108 -15.06 9.01 -0.69
CA ARG A 108 -15.86 7.76 -0.63
C ARG A 108 -15.17 6.65 0.15
N CYS A 109 -14.16 6.98 0.96
CA CYS A 109 -13.54 6.01 1.85
C CYS A 109 -14.54 5.60 2.94
N ARG A 110 -14.80 4.29 3.05
CA ARG A 110 -15.72 3.68 4.01
C ARG A 110 -15.08 2.49 4.72
N ASP A 111 -13.77 2.32 4.59
CA ASP A 111 -13.08 1.17 5.18
C ASP A 111 -13.10 1.27 6.71
N SER A 112 -13.43 0.17 7.38
CA SER A 112 -13.67 0.12 8.83
C SER A 112 -12.46 0.51 9.68
N TYR A 113 -11.25 0.32 9.14
CA TYR A 113 -9.99 0.66 9.81
C TYR A 113 -9.58 2.13 9.64
N VAL A 114 -10.25 2.91 8.78
CA VAL A 114 -9.98 4.34 8.62
C VAL A 114 -10.86 5.13 9.60
N PRO A 115 -10.27 5.81 10.62
CA PRO A 115 -11.04 6.59 11.57
C PRO A 115 -11.62 7.86 10.94
N SER A 116 -12.60 8.48 11.58
CA SER A 116 -13.22 9.74 11.10
C SER A 116 -12.21 10.84 10.81
N LYS A 117 -11.19 11.00 11.66
CA LYS A 117 -10.09 11.97 11.49
C LYS A 117 -9.17 11.68 10.29
N GLY A 118 -9.27 10.48 9.70
CA GLY A 118 -8.50 10.03 8.55
C GLY A 118 -9.28 10.11 7.23
N LEU A 119 -10.54 10.55 7.27
CA LEU A 119 -11.33 10.83 6.08
C LEU A 119 -10.98 12.23 5.52
N PRO A 120 -11.07 12.44 4.20
CA PRO A 120 -10.89 13.76 3.58
C PRO A 120 -11.96 14.78 4.03
#